data_AF-A0A3B5MGG6-F1
#
_entry.id   AF-A0A3B5MGG6-F1
#
_cell.length_a   1.000
_cell.length_b   1.000
_cell.length_c   1.000
_cell.angle_alpha   90.00
_cell.angle_beta   90.00
_cell.angle_gamma   90.00
#
_symmetry.space_group_name_H-M   'P 1'
#
loop_
_entity.id
_entity.type
_entity.pdbx_description
1 polymer ?
#
loop_
_entity_poly.entity_id
_entity_poly.type
_entity_poly.pdbx_seq_one_letter_code
_entity_poly.pdbx_strand_id
1 'polypeptide(L)'
;MSWLSPVQWAKWTWSAVTGGAGDNGQHTGRDDKEDNLMLFKDDHHEGHATDEEKLAGTKSEKEQNYTCELKTSEGSEMQKTGSQVLDSICISEAEKQAVLTLIREEIITKEAETNDWKKKYEQCKQEVDEMRKIVAEYEKTIAQMIEDEQRNSVNFQKALHAVTVEKDAALADLNSVERSLSDIFRRYENMKSTLDGFKKNEEVLKKCAQDYLARVKQEEQRYQTLKLHAEEKLDKANEEIAQVRTKASSETIALTASLRKGQMRNESLEQALLQKNQEIEELTKICDELIAKMGKID
;
A
#
# COMPACT_ATOMS: atom_id res chain seq x y z
N MET A 1 -40.08 24.56 23.44
CA MET A 1 -39.06 23.82 22.66
C MET A 1 -38.38 22.86 23.62
N SER A 2 -38.60 21.55 23.44
CA SER A 2 -38.01 20.53 24.32
C SER A 2 -36.53 20.40 23.98
N TRP A 3 -35.65 20.69 24.93
CA TRP A 3 -34.21 20.51 24.75
C TRP A 3 -33.90 19.02 24.80
N LEU A 4 -33.04 18.55 23.90
CA LEU A 4 -32.56 17.17 23.90
C LEU A 4 -31.89 16.87 25.25
N SER A 5 -32.18 15.70 25.81
CA SER A 5 -31.44 15.18 26.96
C SER A 5 -29.94 15.13 26.64
N PRO A 6 -29.03 15.36 27.61
CA PRO A 6 -27.58 15.29 27.40
C PRO A 6 -27.11 14.03 26.65
N VAL A 7 -27.77 12.89 26.89
CA VAL A 7 -27.49 11.62 26.20
C VAL A 7 -27.91 11.65 24.73
N GLN A 8 -29.02 12.31 24.42
CA GLN A 8 -29.50 12.46 23.04
C GLN A 8 -28.62 13.44 22.25
N TRP A 9 -28.12 14.50 22.92
CA TRP A 9 -27.16 15.42 22.31
C TRP A 9 -25.82 14.72 22.04
N ALA A 10 -25.34 13.88 22.96
CA ALA A 10 -24.15 13.06 22.76
C ALA A 10 -24.33 12.03 21.62
N LYS A 11 -25.49 11.35 21.54
CA LYS A 11 -25.77 10.42 20.44
C LYS A 11 -25.83 11.11 19.08
N TRP A 12 -26.45 12.29 19.03
CA TRP A 12 -26.55 13.07 17.80
C TRP A 12 -25.20 13.60 17.34
N THR A 13 -24.40 14.16 18.25
CA THR A 13 -23.04 14.64 17.94
C THR A 13 -22.11 13.52 17.50
N TRP A 14 -22.18 12.34 18.12
CA TRP A 14 -21.41 11.18 17.69
C TRP A 14 -21.84 10.69 16.29
N SER A 15 -23.15 10.60 16.04
CA SER A 15 -23.68 10.20 14.73
C SER A 15 -23.37 11.22 13.61
N ALA A 16 -23.24 12.50 13.95
CA ALA A 16 -22.82 13.55 13.03
C ALA A 16 -21.30 13.51 12.76
N VAL A 17 -20.49 13.13 13.76
CA VAL A 17 -19.02 13.09 13.65
C VAL A 17 -18.51 11.82 12.94
N THR A 18 -19.22 10.71 13.06
CA THR A 18 -18.81 9.43 12.44
C THR A 18 -19.58 9.10 11.15
N GLY A 19 -20.56 9.91 10.75
CA GLY A 19 -21.42 9.60 9.60
C GLY A 19 -22.24 8.33 9.85
N GLY A 20 -23.29 8.44 10.66
CA GLY A 20 -24.16 7.31 10.99
C GLY A 20 -24.78 6.66 9.75
N ALA A 21 -24.32 5.46 9.40
CA ALA A 21 -25.10 4.49 8.66
C ALA A 21 -26.33 4.14 9.50
N GLY A 22 -27.49 4.65 9.08
CA GLY A 22 -28.77 4.29 9.65
C GLY A 22 -29.04 2.81 9.42
N ASP A 23 -29.20 2.09 10.51
CA ASP A 23 -29.87 0.79 10.56
C ASP A 23 -31.28 0.94 9.96
N ASN A 24 -31.42 0.53 8.71
CA ASN A 24 -32.69 0.34 8.04
C ASN A 24 -32.76 -1.14 7.67
N GLY A 25 -33.66 -1.85 8.34
CA GLY A 25 -33.86 -3.27 8.15
C GLY A 25 -34.13 -3.62 6.69
N GLN A 26 -33.37 -4.58 6.17
CA GLN A 26 -33.66 -5.24 4.90
C GLN A 26 -33.89 -6.73 5.19
N HIS A 27 -35.17 -7.09 5.23
CA HIS A 27 -35.62 -8.45 5.00
C HIS A 27 -35.66 -8.64 3.48
N THR A 28 -34.65 -9.29 2.90
CA THR A 28 -34.76 -9.97 1.60
C THR A 28 -33.87 -11.20 1.66
N GLY A 29 -34.51 -12.35 1.75
CA GLY A 29 -33.84 -13.63 1.71
C GLY A 29 -33.42 -14.03 0.31
N ARG A 30 -32.46 -14.95 0.33
CA ARG A 30 -32.22 -16.00 -0.65
C ARG A 30 -31.53 -15.58 -1.95
N ASP A 31 -30.22 -15.76 -1.96
CA ASP A 31 -29.51 -16.23 -3.14
C ASP A 31 -28.62 -17.41 -2.71
N ASP A 32 -29.08 -18.60 -3.10
CA ASP A 32 -28.32 -19.84 -3.12
C ASP A 32 -27.21 -19.69 -4.18
N LYS A 33 -25.95 -19.58 -3.75
CA LYS A 33 -24.80 -19.90 -4.61
C LYS A 33 -23.84 -20.78 -3.85
N GLU A 34 -23.99 -22.05 -4.19
CA GLU A 34 -23.19 -23.19 -3.81
C GLU A 34 -21.69 -22.91 -3.97
N ASP A 35 -20.96 -23.30 -2.93
CA ASP A 35 -19.56 -23.61 -2.97
C ASP A 35 -19.26 -24.55 -4.15
N ASN A 36 -18.50 -24.06 -5.13
CA ASN A 36 -17.80 -24.95 -6.06
C ASN A 36 -16.36 -24.48 -6.22
N LEU A 37 -15.63 -24.53 -5.11
CA LEU A 37 -14.18 -24.60 -5.08
C LEU A 37 -13.82 -26.04 -4.74
N MET A 38 -13.72 -26.91 -5.74
CA MET A 38 -12.82 -28.09 -5.75
C MET A 38 -13.07 -28.89 -7.02
N LEU A 39 -12.24 -28.69 -8.05
CA LEU A 39 -11.80 -29.77 -8.93
C LEU A 39 -10.60 -29.33 -9.78
N PHE A 40 -9.40 -29.40 -9.19
CA PHE A 40 -8.21 -29.78 -9.95
C PHE A 40 -7.63 -30.98 -9.22
N LYS A 41 -8.08 -32.17 -9.66
CA LYS A 41 -7.44 -33.43 -9.35
C LYS A 41 -6.22 -33.54 -10.26
N ASP A 42 -5.06 -33.32 -9.68
CA ASP A 42 -3.82 -33.91 -10.18
C ASP A 42 -3.86 -35.40 -9.86
N ASP A 43 -4.44 -36.18 -10.77
CA ASP A 43 -4.26 -37.63 -10.79
C ASP A 43 -3.15 -37.94 -11.80
N HIS A 44 -1.99 -38.25 -11.24
CA HIS A 44 -0.95 -39.03 -11.89
C HIS A 44 -1.52 -40.36 -12.37
N HIS A 45 -1.52 -40.60 -13.68
CA HIS A 45 -1.45 -41.95 -14.23
C HIS A 45 -0.67 -41.95 -15.55
N GLU A 46 0.42 -42.74 -15.53
CA GLU A 46 0.87 -43.65 -16.59
C GLU A 46 0.64 -43.15 -18.04
N GLY A 47 1.66 -42.69 -18.76
CA GLY A 47 2.83 -43.49 -19.07
C GLY A 47 2.46 -44.68 -19.95
N HIS A 48 2.07 -44.45 -21.21
CA HIS A 48 1.94 -45.52 -22.19
C HIS A 48 2.53 -45.12 -23.55
N ALA A 49 3.71 -45.72 -23.80
CA ALA A 49 4.34 -46.15 -25.04
C ALA A 49 4.02 -45.43 -26.36
N THR A 50 5.03 -44.74 -26.88
CA THR A 50 5.31 -44.78 -28.33
C THR A 50 6.56 -45.61 -28.53
N ASP A 51 6.37 -46.76 -29.18
CA ASP A 51 7.41 -47.61 -29.75
C ASP A 51 8.33 -46.79 -30.66
N GLU A 52 9.64 -46.91 -30.49
CA GLU A 52 10.56 -47.23 -31.59
C GLU A 52 12.00 -47.43 -31.06
N GLU A 53 12.57 -48.55 -31.49
CA GLU A 53 14.00 -48.87 -31.58
C GLU A 53 14.81 -49.04 -30.28
N LYS A 54 14.60 -50.18 -29.61
CA LYS A 54 15.69 -50.92 -28.99
C LYS A 54 16.27 -51.94 -29.98
N LEU A 55 17.29 -51.53 -30.71
CA LEU A 55 18.30 -52.45 -31.23
C LEU A 55 19.66 -52.06 -30.64
N ALA A 56 20.48 -53.09 -30.41
CA ALA A 56 21.84 -53.07 -29.87
C ALA A 56 21.95 -52.98 -28.33
N GLY A 57 22.25 -54.12 -27.72
CA GLY A 57 22.60 -54.17 -26.31
C GLY A 57 22.65 -55.55 -25.66
N THR A 58 22.97 -56.62 -26.39
CA THR A 58 23.41 -57.88 -25.77
C THR A 58 24.88 -58.10 -26.06
N LYS A 59 25.64 -57.92 -24.97
CA LYS A 59 26.97 -58.48 -24.68
C LYS A 59 27.51 -59.42 -25.76
N SER A 60 28.52 -58.93 -26.46
CA SER A 60 29.46 -59.76 -27.19
C SER A 60 30.33 -60.50 -26.18
N GLU A 61 29.91 -61.70 -25.77
CA GLU A 61 30.81 -62.73 -25.25
C GLU A 61 30.76 -63.91 -26.22
N LYS A 62 31.39 -63.73 -27.37
CA LYS A 62 32.00 -64.81 -28.13
C LYS A 62 33.32 -64.28 -28.68
N GLU A 63 34.36 -64.38 -27.85
CA GLU A 63 35.71 -64.57 -28.36
C GLU A 63 35.67 -65.84 -29.23
N GLN A 64 35.43 -65.68 -30.53
CA GLN A 64 35.88 -66.65 -31.51
C GLN A 64 37.36 -66.42 -31.68
N ASN A 65 38.09 -66.92 -30.69
CA ASN A 65 39.48 -67.27 -30.81
C ASN A 65 39.57 -68.31 -31.93
N TYR A 66 39.89 -67.88 -33.15
CA TYR A 66 40.42 -68.79 -34.16
C TYR A 66 41.84 -69.16 -33.74
N THR A 67 41.92 -69.99 -32.70
CA THR A 67 43.09 -70.81 -32.45
C THR A 67 43.19 -71.75 -33.63
N CYS A 68 44.13 -71.48 -34.53
CA CYS A 68 44.57 -72.48 -35.48
C CYS A 68 45.33 -73.53 -34.64
N GLU A 69 44.62 -74.57 -34.21
CA GLU A 69 45.24 -75.75 -33.61
C GLU A 69 46.13 -76.40 -34.67
N LEU A 70 47.41 -76.00 -34.71
CA LEU A 70 48.45 -76.90 -35.19
C LEU A 70 48.51 -78.06 -34.20
N LYS A 71 47.83 -79.16 -34.51
CA LYS A 71 48.14 -80.46 -33.94
C LYS A 71 49.51 -80.88 -34.46
N THR A 72 50.55 -80.57 -33.71
CA THR A 72 51.77 -81.38 -33.71
C THR A 72 51.39 -82.77 -33.19
N SER A 73 51.23 -83.72 -34.12
CA SER A 73 51.21 -85.14 -33.78
C SER A 73 52.66 -85.60 -33.67
N GLU A 74 53.13 -85.73 -32.43
CA GLU A 74 54.34 -86.48 -32.12
C GLU A 74 54.18 -87.96 -32.50
N GLY A 75 55.26 -88.50 -33.06
CA GLY A 75 55.77 -89.86 -32.97
C GLY A 75 54.81 -91.04 -32.76
N SER A 76 54.75 -91.90 -33.76
CA SER A 76 54.50 -93.33 -33.56
C SER A 76 55.26 -94.15 -34.62
N GLU A 77 56.30 -94.81 -34.14
CA GLU A 77 56.82 -96.14 -34.52
C GLU A 77 56.95 -96.53 -36.00
N MET A 78 58.18 -96.37 -36.49
CA MET A 78 59.01 -97.45 -37.04
C MET A 78 58.31 -98.78 -37.38
N GLN A 79 57.96 -98.97 -38.65
CA GLN A 79 58.06 -100.28 -39.31
C GLN A 79 58.79 -100.15 -40.65
N LYS A 80 60.08 -100.49 -40.56
CA LYS A 80 60.97 -100.78 -41.67
C LYS A 80 60.63 -102.18 -42.18
N THR A 81 59.70 -102.31 -43.11
CA THR A 81 59.63 -103.50 -43.97
C THR A 81 60.49 -103.22 -45.20
N GLY A 82 61.61 -103.94 -45.30
CA GLY A 82 62.48 -103.95 -46.48
C GLY A 82 61.63 -104.18 -47.73
N SER A 83 61.84 -103.42 -48.79
CA SER A 83 62.94 -103.69 -49.74
C SER A 83 63.02 -105.18 -50.05
N GLN A 84 62.15 -105.62 -50.94
CA GLN A 84 62.49 -106.57 -51.99
C GLN A 84 61.44 -106.38 -53.10
N VAL A 85 61.86 -106.28 -54.36
CA VAL A 85 61.04 -105.99 -55.55
C VAL A 85 60.84 -104.49 -55.88
N LEU A 86 61.94 -103.73 -55.95
CA LEU A 86 62.09 -102.60 -56.88
C LEU A 86 63.54 -102.48 -57.38
N ASP A 87 64.25 -103.61 -57.52
CA ASP A 87 65.67 -103.64 -57.95
C ASP A 87 65.84 -104.19 -59.37
N SER A 88 64.83 -103.98 -60.23
CA SER A 88 64.88 -104.39 -61.64
C SER A 88 64.04 -103.48 -62.54
N ILE A 89 64.20 -102.18 -62.35
CA ILE A 89 64.05 -101.21 -63.43
C ILE A 89 65.42 -100.52 -63.50
N CYS A 90 66.18 -100.76 -64.58
CA CYS A 90 67.43 -100.03 -64.85
C CYS A 90 67.07 -98.56 -65.13
N ILE A 91 66.94 -97.78 -64.07
CA ILE A 91 66.86 -96.33 -64.13
C ILE A 91 68.30 -95.82 -64.17
N SER A 92 68.68 -95.12 -65.24
CA SER A 92 70.04 -94.58 -65.42
C SER A 92 70.42 -93.61 -64.28
N GLU A 93 71.70 -93.51 -63.92
CA GLU A 93 72.21 -92.48 -62.97
C GLU A 93 71.73 -91.06 -63.37
N ALA A 94 71.59 -90.82 -64.68
CA ALA A 94 71.04 -89.59 -65.23
C ALA A 94 69.55 -89.40 -64.90
N GLU A 95 68.76 -90.47 -64.87
CA GLU A 95 67.31 -90.43 -64.56
C GLU A 95 67.08 -90.22 -63.05
N LYS A 96 67.91 -90.81 -62.18
CA LYS A 96 67.90 -90.51 -60.73
C LYS A 96 68.23 -89.04 -60.46
N GLN A 97 69.22 -88.49 -61.16
CA GLN A 97 69.59 -87.08 -61.04
C GLN A 97 68.51 -86.14 -61.59
N ALA A 98 67.81 -86.53 -62.66
CA ALA A 98 66.68 -85.79 -63.21
C ALA A 98 65.50 -85.75 -62.22
N VAL A 99 65.15 -86.86 -61.57
CA VAL A 99 64.09 -86.91 -60.54
C VAL A 99 64.42 -86.03 -59.33
N LEU A 100 65.66 -86.05 -58.85
CA LEU A 100 66.08 -85.16 -57.74
C LEU A 100 66.04 -83.67 -58.13
N THR A 101 66.33 -83.34 -59.38
CA THR A 101 66.27 -81.96 -59.89
C THR A 101 64.81 -81.48 -59.99
N LEU A 102 63.91 -82.32 -60.51
CA LEU A 102 62.47 -82.02 -60.54
C LEU A 102 61.88 -81.85 -59.13
N ILE A 103 62.27 -82.69 -58.16
CA ILE A 103 61.84 -82.55 -56.76
C ILE A 103 62.36 -81.24 -56.16
N ARG A 104 63.60 -80.84 -56.45
CA ARG A 104 64.17 -79.56 -55.98
C ARG A 104 63.46 -78.37 -56.61
N GLU A 105 63.18 -78.42 -57.91
CA GLU A 105 62.43 -77.39 -58.62
C GLU A 105 61.01 -77.29 -58.07
N GLU A 106 60.33 -78.40 -57.82
CA GLU A 106 59.00 -78.45 -57.19
C GLU A 106 59.02 -77.91 -55.74
N ILE A 107 60.09 -78.18 -54.96
CA ILE A 107 60.26 -77.58 -53.64
C ILE A 107 60.42 -76.06 -53.76
N ILE A 108 61.25 -75.58 -54.69
CA ILE A 108 61.47 -74.14 -54.91
C ILE A 108 60.17 -73.45 -55.35
N THR A 109 59.39 -74.05 -56.26
CA THR A 109 58.09 -73.49 -56.66
C THR A 109 57.10 -73.50 -55.51
N LYS A 110 57.01 -74.58 -54.72
CA LYS A 110 56.16 -74.65 -53.52
C LYS A 110 56.57 -73.67 -52.44
N GLU A 111 57.86 -73.45 -52.25
CA GLU A 111 58.40 -72.43 -51.34
C GLU A 111 58.08 -71.01 -51.83
N ALA A 112 58.20 -70.75 -53.13
CA ALA A 112 57.81 -69.47 -53.74
C ALA A 112 56.30 -69.20 -53.61
N GLU A 113 55.45 -70.20 -53.91
CA GLU A 113 54.00 -70.13 -53.71
C GLU A 113 53.64 -69.87 -52.25
N THR A 114 54.28 -70.58 -51.31
CA THR A 114 54.06 -70.40 -49.87
C THR A 114 54.45 -69.00 -49.42
N ASN A 115 55.57 -68.47 -49.91
CA ASN A 115 56.02 -67.11 -49.61
C ASN A 115 55.09 -66.04 -50.20
N ASP A 116 54.58 -66.23 -51.42
CA ASP A 116 53.61 -65.34 -52.05
C ASP A 116 52.29 -65.31 -51.28
N TRP A 117 51.78 -66.48 -50.86
CA TRP A 117 50.59 -66.57 -50.02
C TRP A 117 50.80 -65.92 -48.66
N LYS A 118 51.97 -66.11 -48.05
CA LYS A 118 52.32 -65.44 -46.79
C LYS A 118 52.34 -63.92 -46.93
N LYS A 119 52.88 -63.39 -48.03
CA LYS A 119 52.89 -61.95 -48.31
C LYS A 119 51.48 -61.40 -48.51
N LYS A 120 50.64 -62.08 -49.30
CA LYS A 120 49.23 -61.69 -49.51
C LYS A 120 48.42 -61.74 -48.22
N TYR A 121 48.65 -62.75 -47.38
CA TYR A 121 48.03 -62.85 -46.06
C TYR A 121 48.43 -61.68 -45.15
N GLU A 122 49.72 -61.35 -45.10
CA GLU A 122 50.20 -60.23 -44.26
C GLU A 122 49.68 -58.87 -44.76
N GLN A 123 49.57 -58.68 -46.09
CA GLN A 123 48.95 -57.49 -46.68
C GLN A 123 47.46 -57.36 -46.31
N CYS A 124 46.69 -58.44 -46.49
CA CYS A 124 45.27 -58.46 -46.12
C CYS A 124 45.07 -58.21 -44.61
N LYS A 125 45.95 -58.79 -43.77
CA LYS A 125 45.94 -58.54 -42.32
C LYS A 125 46.18 -57.07 -41.99
N GLN A 126 47.14 -56.42 -42.66
CA GLN A 126 47.40 -54.98 -42.49
C GLN A 126 46.19 -54.13 -42.90
N GLU A 127 45.54 -54.42 -44.03
CA GLU A 127 44.34 -53.71 -44.48
C GLU A 127 43.17 -53.87 -43.49
N VAL A 128 42.97 -55.07 -42.94
CA VAL A 128 41.96 -55.32 -41.90
C VAL A 128 42.27 -54.54 -40.63
N ASP A 129 43.54 -54.46 -40.22
CA ASP A 129 43.94 -53.70 -39.04
C ASP A 129 43.78 -52.18 -39.23
N GLU A 130 44.01 -51.67 -40.44
CA GLU A 130 43.71 -50.27 -40.78
C GLU A 130 42.21 -49.98 -40.74
N MET A 131 41.39 -50.86 -41.32
CA MET A 131 39.93 -50.73 -41.27
C MET A 131 39.41 -50.78 -39.83
N ARG A 132 39.96 -51.64 -38.97
CA ARG A 132 39.63 -51.69 -37.54
C ARG A 132 39.91 -50.37 -36.83
N LYS A 133 41.02 -49.69 -37.14
CA LYS A 133 41.33 -48.37 -36.56
C LYS A 133 40.27 -47.33 -36.97
N ILE A 134 39.88 -47.32 -38.24
CA ILE A 134 38.86 -46.40 -38.75
C ILE A 134 37.52 -46.65 -38.05
N VAL A 135 37.09 -47.92 -37.92
CA VAL A 135 35.85 -48.28 -37.22
C VAL A 135 35.90 -47.85 -35.76
N ALA A 136 37.02 -48.07 -35.05
CA ALA A 136 37.16 -47.65 -33.66
C ALA A 136 37.02 -46.12 -33.48
N GLU A 137 37.55 -45.32 -34.42
CA GLU A 137 37.38 -43.86 -34.37
C GLU A 137 35.93 -43.42 -34.66
N TYR A 138 35.22 -44.12 -35.55
CA TYR A 138 33.78 -43.87 -35.77
C TYR A 138 32.93 -44.26 -34.56
N GLU A 139 33.20 -45.42 -33.95
CA GLU A 139 32.52 -45.86 -32.72
C GLU A 139 32.70 -44.83 -31.61
N LYS A 140 33.93 -44.33 -31.44
CA LYS A 140 34.23 -43.25 -30.48
C LYS A 140 33.47 -41.96 -30.79
N THR A 141 33.41 -41.57 -32.06
CA THR A 141 32.70 -40.36 -32.49
C THR A 141 31.19 -40.47 -32.22
N ILE A 142 30.58 -41.62 -32.52
CA ILE A 142 29.16 -41.87 -32.27
C ILE A 142 28.88 -41.88 -30.77
N ALA A 143 29.71 -42.56 -29.97
CA ALA A 143 29.57 -42.58 -28.52
C ALA A 143 29.63 -41.15 -27.93
N GLN A 144 30.60 -40.35 -28.39
CA GLN A 144 30.72 -38.95 -27.95
C GLN A 144 29.49 -38.12 -28.35
N MET A 145 28.95 -38.29 -29.55
CA MET A 145 27.75 -37.58 -30.00
C MET A 145 26.53 -37.90 -29.13
N ILE A 146 26.33 -39.18 -28.78
CA ILE A 146 25.24 -39.61 -27.89
C ILE A 146 25.40 -39.00 -26.49
N GLU A 147 26.62 -39.04 -25.93
CA GLU A 147 26.91 -38.45 -24.62
C GLU A 147 26.69 -36.93 -24.63
N ASP A 148 27.09 -36.25 -25.70
CA ASP A 148 26.92 -34.81 -25.85
C ASP A 148 25.45 -34.42 -26.00
N GLU A 149 24.66 -35.18 -26.76
CA GLU A 149 23.23 -34.97 -26.91
C GLU A 149 22.50 -35.18 -25.58
N GLN A 150 22.81 -36.27 -24.86
CA GLN A 150 22.22 -36.54 -23.54
C GLN A 150 22.59 -35.46 -22.52
N ARG A 151 23.87 -35.05 -22.50
CA ARG A 151 24.36 -33.97 -21.64
C ARG A 151 23.69 -32.64 -21.96
N ASN A 152 23.54 -32.31 -23.24
CA ASN A 152 22.86 -31.11 -23.68
C ASN A 152 21.37 -31.14 -23.30
N SER A 153 20.67 -32.25 -23.50
CA SER A 153 19.26 -32.43 -23.11
C SER A 153 19.05 -32.14 -21.61
N VAL A 154 19.89 -32.74 -20.74
CA VAL A 154 19.83 -32.50 -19.29
C VAL A 154 20.16 -31.04 -18.95
N ASN A 155 21.15 -30.43 -19.62
CA ASN A 155 21.50 -29.03 -19.42
C ASN A 155 20.37 -28.09 -19.83
N PHE A 156 19.71 -28.35 -20.97
CA PHE A 156 18.54 -27.61 -21.41
C PHE A 156 17.38 -27.74 -20.42
N GLN A 157 17.11 -28.96 -19.93
CA GLN A 157 16.06 -29.19 -18.94
C GLN A 157 16.33 -28.45 -17.62
N LYS A 158 17.58 -28.44 -17.15
CA LYS A 158 17.99 -27.65 -15.97
C LYS A 158 17.84 -26.15 -16.19
N ALA A 159 18.27 -25.64 -17.35
CA ALA A 159 18.13 -24.22 -17.70
C ALA A 159 16.66 -23.81 -17.77
N LEU A 160 15.81 -24.62 -18.41
CA LEU A 160 14.37 -24.38 -18.50
C LEU A 160 13.71 -24.39 -17.12
N HIS A 161 14.06 -25.34 -16.25
CA HIS A 161 13.58 -25.37 -14.88
C HIS A 161 14.00 -24.12 -14.09
N ALA A 162 15.27 -23.71 -14.19
CA ALA A 162 15.78 -22.51 -13.52
C ALA A 162 15.01 -21.25 -13.95
N VAL A 163 14.80 -21.05 -15.25
CA VAL A 163 14.02 -19.91 -15.78
C VAL A 163 12.55 -19.98 -15.34
N THR A 164 11.98 -21.19 -15.23
CA THR A 164 10.60 -21.36 -14.77
C THR A 164 10.44 -20.94 -13.31
N VAL A 165 11.36 -21.37 -12.44
CA VAL A 165 11.37 -20.99 -11.02
C VAL A 165 11.56 -19.49 -10.86
N GLU A 166 12.46 -18.87 -11.63
CA GLU A 166 12.67 -17.42 -11.61
C GLU A 166 11.41 -16.66 -12.06
N LYS A 167 10.74 -17.11 -13.13
CA LYS A 167 9.46 -16.56 -13.58
C LYS A 167 8.39 -16.66 -12.50
N ASP A 168 8.27 -17.81 -11.84
CA ASP A 168 7.26 -18.01 -10.79
C ASP A 168 7.55 -17.13 -9.56
N ALA A 169 8.81 -16.95 -9.18
CA ALA A 169 9.22 -16.02 -8.14
C ALA A 169 8.86 -14.56 -8.51
N ALA A 170 9.18 -14.12 -9.73
CA ALA A 170 8.83 -12.78 -10.20
C ALA A 170 7.31 -12.54 -10.25
N LEU A 171 6.52 -13.55 -10.61
CA LEU A 171 5.06 -13.48 -10.56
C LEU A 171 4.54 -13.38 -9.13
N ALA A 172 5.13 -14.10 -8.17
CA ALA A 172 4.76 -13.99 -6.77
C ALA A 172 5.04 -12.58 -6.21
N ASP A 173 6.19 -12.00 -6.56
CA ASP A 173 6.56 -10.63 -6.19
C ASP A 173 5.61 -9.60 -6.80
N LEU A 174 5.27 -9.74 -8.09
CA LEU A 174 4.30 -8.88 -8.76
C LEU A 174 2.93 -8.91 -8.04
N ASN A 175 2.41 -10.11 -7.77
CA ASN A 175 1.15 -10.28 -7.04
C ASN A 175 1.20 -9.64 -5.64
N SER A 176 2.35 -9.70 -4.96
CA SER A 176 2.55 -9.05 -3.66
C SER A 176 2.44 -7.52 -3.78
N VAL A 177 3.11 -6.95 -4.78
CA VAL A 177 3.06 -5.51 -5.06
C VAL A 177 1.63 -5.08 -5.40
N GLU A 178 0.93 -5.80 -6.27
CA GLU A 178 -0.46 -5.49 -6.65
C GLU A 178 -1.43 -5.52 -5.45
N ARG A 179 -1.25 -6.47 -4.52
CA ARG A 179 -2.02 -6.51 -3.26
C ARG A 179 -1.71 -5.30 -2.38
N SER A 180 -0.43 -4.95 -2.23
CA SER A 180 -0.03 -3.80 -1.42
C SER A 180 -0.54 -2.47 -1.98
N LEU A 181 -0.53 -2.33 -3.32
CA LEU A 181 -1.04 -1.17 -4.03
C LEU A 181 -2.55 -1.03 -3.82
N SER A 182 -3.28 -2.14 -3.90
CA SER A 182 -4.71 -2.18 -3.64
C SER A 182 -5.06 -1.73 -2.21
N ASP A 183 -4.28 -2.13 -1.20
CA ASP A 183 -4.48 -1.65 0.18
C ASP A 183 -4.16 -0.15 0.33
N ILE A 184 -3.11 0.35 -0.33
CA ILE A 184 -2.80 1.78 -0.35
C ILE A 184 -3.96 2.58 -0.96
N PHE A 185 -4.52 2.15 -2.09
CA PHE A 185 -5.69 2.80 -2.69
C PHE A 185 -6.90 2.83 -1.76
N ARG A 186 -7.18 1.71 -1.09
CA ARG A 186 -8.28 1.63 -0.11
C ARG A 186 -8.07 2.61 1.06
N ARG A 187 -6.85 2.67 1.62
CA ARG A 187 -6.50 3.62 2.69
C ARG A 187 -6.61 5.07 2.22
N TYR A 188 -6.18 5.34 0.99
CA TYR A 188 -6.27 6.67 0.39
C TYR A 188 -7.73 7.12 0.24
N GLU A 189 -8.60 6.29 -0.32
CA GLU A 189 -10.01 6.65 -0.48
C GLU A 189 -10.72 6.82 0.88
N ASN A 190 -10.38 6.00 1.88
CA ASN A 190 -10.87 6.19 3.26
C ASN A 190 -10.42 7.53 3.86
N MET A 191 -9.15 7.88 3.71
CA MET A 191 -8.59 9.14 4.20
C MET A 191 -9.23 10.33 3.48
N LYS A 192 -9.41 10.24 2.16
CA LYS A 192 -10.06 11.25 1.34
C LYS A 192 -11.51 11.48 1.78
N SER A 193 -12.28 10.41 2.02
CA SER A 193 -13.64 10.49 2.57
C SER A 193 -13.66 11.19 3.94
N THR A 194 -12.71 10.85 4.82
CA THR A 194 -12.57 11.49 6.15
C THR A 194 -12.26 12.99 6.02
N LEU A 195 -11.34 13.36 5.12
CA LEU A 195 -10.98 14.77 4.85
C LEU A 195 -12.17 15.56 4.31
N ASP A 196 -12.96 14.97 3.41
CA ASP A 196 -14.16 15.64 2.90
C ASP A 196 -15.23 15.80 4.00
N GLY A 197 -15.30 14.88 4.96
CA GLY A 197 -16.08 15.05 6.19
C GLY A 197 -15.61 16.24 7.04
N PHE A 198 -14.29 16.36 7.26
CA PHE A 198 -13.73 17.49 8.00
C PHE A 198 -13.96 18.83 7.30
N LYS A 199 -13.86 18.91 5.97
CA LYS A 199 -14.17 20.14 5.23
C LYS A 199 -15.61 20.58 5.43
N LYS A 200 -16.58 19.66 5.33
CA LYS A 200 -18.00 19.95 5.60
C LYS A 200 -18.21 20.43 7.04
N ASN A 201 -17.55 19.79 8.00
CA ASN A 201 -17.62 20.22 9.40
C ASN A 201 -17.05 21.63 9.61
N GLU A 202 -15.90 21.93 8.99
CA GLU A 202 -15.29 23.26 9.02
C GLU A 202 -16.24 24.33 8.46
N GLU A 203 -16.92 24.07 7.34
CA GLU A 203 -17.92 24.98 6.76
C GLU A 203 -19.09 25.25 7.72
N VAL A 204 -19.61 24.21 8.37
CA VAL A 204 -20.69 24.34 9.36
C VAL A 204 -20.24 25.17 10.56
N LEU A 205 -19.04 24.90 11.09
CA LEU A 205 -18.48 25.65 12.22
C LEU A 205 -18.23 27.12 11.86
N LYS A 206 -17.71 27.40 10.66
CA LYS A 206 -17.54 28.78 10.16
C LYS A 206 -18.87 29.51 10.08
N LYS A 207 -19.91 28.86 9.53
CA LYS A 207 -21.25 29.46 9.47
C LYS A 207 -21.80 29.74 10.86
N CYS A 208 -21.67 28.79 11.79
CA CYS A 208 -22.11 28.95 13.17
C CYS A 208 -21.41 30.13 13.88
N ALA A 209 -20.09 30.25 13.69
CA ALA A 209 -19.33 31.38 14.23
C ALA A 209 -19.77 32.73 13.62
N GLN A 210 -20.03 32.77 12.31
CA GLN A 210 -20.55 33.96 11.63
C GLN A 210 -21.94 34.36 12.15
N ASP A 211 -22.83 33.40 12.35
CA ASP A 211 -24.18 33.64 12.89
C ASP A 211 -24.11 34.22 14.32
N TYR A 212 -23.22 33.69 15.18
CA TYR A 212 -23.01 34.26 16.52
C TYR A 212 -22.45 35.68 16.47
N LEU A 213 -21.48 35.95 15.61
CA LEU A 213 -20.93 37.29 15.44
C LEU A 213 -22.00 38.28 14.98
N ALA A 214 -22.86 37.89 14.04
CA ALA A 214 -23.96 38.72 13.57
C ALA A 214 -24.95 39.04 14.70
N ARG A 215 -25.31 38.04 15.52
CA ARG A 215 -26.20 38.21 16.68
C ARG A 215 -25.60 39.14 17.74
N VAL A 216 -24.31 38.99 18.04
CA VAL A 216 -23.63 39.87 19.00
C VAL A 216 -23.66 41.31 18.52
N LYS A 217 -23.33 41.55 17.24
CA LYS A 217 -23.39 42.91 16.65
C LYS A 217 -24.80 43.51 16.70
N GLN A 218 -25.83 42.70 16.42
CA GLN A 218 -27.21 43.16 16.49
C GLN A 218 -27.63 43.56 17.91
N GLU A 219 -27.29 42.76 18.92
CA GLU A 219 -27.60 43.09 20.32
C GLU A 219 -26.75 44.28 20.82
N GLU A 220 -25.51 44.43 20.36
CA GLU A 220 -24.68 45.60 20.67
C GLU A 220 -25.30 46.90 20.12
N GLN A 221 -25.75 46.90 18.87
CA GLN A 221 -26.48 48.04 18.28
C GLN A 221 -27.78 48.36 19.04
N ARG A 222 -28.51 47.32 19.44
CA ARG A 222 -29.74 47.46 20.23
C ARG A 222 -29.45 48.09 21.60
N TYR A 223 -28.40 47.64 22.28
CA TYR A 223 -27.96 48.21 23.55
C TYR A 223 -27.55 49.67 23.40
N GLN A 224 -26.76 50.02 22.38
CA GLN A 224 -26.34 51.40 22.11
C GLN A 224 -27.54 52.32 21.88
N THR A 225 -28.52 51.88 21.09
CA THR A 225 -29.76 52.62 20.84
C THR A 225 -30.55 52.86 22.13
N LEU A 226 -30.71 51.81 22.95
CA LEU A 226 -31.42 51.92 24.23
C LEU A 226 -30.69 52.84 25.21
N LYS A 227 -29.35 52.75 25.26
CA LYS A 227 -28.49 53.58 26.10
C LYS A 227 -28.64 55.06 25.73
N LEU A 228 -28.51 55.41 24.45
CA LEU A 228 -28.69 56.79 23.97
C LEU A 228 -30.07 57.34 24.34
N HIS A 229 -31.14 56.57 24.10
CA HIS A 229 -32.50 57.01 24.44
C HIS A 229 -32.71 57.18 25.96
N ALA A 230 -32.06 56.37 26.80
CA ALA A 230 -32.09 56.53 28.24
C ALA A 230 -31.31 57.78 28.69
N GLU A 231 -30.13 58.02 28.12
CA GLU A 231 -29.31 59.22 28.35
C GLU A 231 -30.08 60.49 27.96
N GLU A 232 -30.70 60.53 26.77
CA GLU A 232 -31.53 61.65 26.32
C GLU A 232 -32.73 61.93 27.25
N LYS A 233 -33.35 60.88 27.81
CA LYS A 233 -34.46 61.05 28.77
C LYS A 233 -33.97 61.58 30.11
N LEU A 234 -32.81 61.14 30.58
CA LEU A 234 -32.19 61.67 31.80
C LEU A 234 -31.83 63.15 31.63
N ASP A 235 -31.25 63.52 30.49
CA ASP A 235 -30.88 64.90 30.19
C ASP A 235 -32.11 65.81 30.17
N LYS A 236 -33.20 65.40 29.50
CA LYS A 236 -34.47 66.15 29.51
C LYS A 236 -35.05 66.32 30.91
N ALA A 237 -35.07 65.26 31.73
CA ALA A 237 -35.55 65.36 33.11
C ALA A 237 -34.66 66.28 33.96
N ASN A 238 -33.34 66.25 33.76
CA ASN A 238 -32.40 67.15 34.43
C ASN A 238 -32.61 68.61 34.00
N GLU A 239 -32.86 68.87 32.72
CA GLU A 239 -33.22 70.19 32.21
C GLU A 239 -34.53 70.70 32.84
N GLU A 240 -35.57 69.86 32.90
CA GLU A 240 -36.84 70.19 33.56
C GLU A 240 -36.65 70.52 35.05
N ILE A 241 -35.86 69.72 35.77
CA ILE A 241 -35.53 69.98 37.18
C ILE A 241 -34.78 71.33 37.32
N ALA A 242 -33.82 71.61 36.45
CA ALA A 242 -33.07 72.87 36.48
C ALA A 242 -33.99 74.07 36.19
N GLN A 243 -34.92 73.94 35.24
CA GLN A 243 -35.92 74.97 34.94
C GLN A 243 -36.85 75.22 36.14
N VAL A 244 -37.39 74.17 36.76
CA VAL A 244 -38.24 74.29 37.95
C VAL A 244 -37.50 74.95 39.11
N ARG A 245 -36.24 74.56 39.37
CA ARG A 245 -35.40 75.18 40.41
C ARG A 245 -35.14 76.64 40.15
N THR A 246 -34.83 77.00 38.91
CA THR A 246 -34.58 78.40 38.52
C THR A 246 -35.84 79.26 38.69
N LYS A 247 -37.00 78.74 38.27
CA LYS A 247 -38.30 79.41 38.43
C LYS A 247 -38.68 79.56 39.90
N ALA A 248 -38.54 78.51 40.71
CA ALA A 248 -38.79 78.59 42.15
C ALA A 248 -37.86 79.60 42.84
N SER A 249 -36.59 79.67 42.43
CA SER A 249 -35.64 80.66 42.95
C SER A 249 -36.06 82.10 42.59
N SER A 250 -36.47 82.37 41.35
CA SER A 250 -36.90 83.71 40.95
C SER A 250 -38.20 84.13 41.63
N GLU A 251 -39.17 83.22 41.78
CA GLU A 251 -40.38 83.42 42.56
C GLU A 251 -40.08 83.69 44.04
N THR A 252 -39.16 82.93 44.64
CA THR A 252 -38.73 83.14 46.04
C THR A 252 -38.11 84.52 46.23
N ILE A 253 -37.26 84.97 45.30
CA ILE A 253 -36.67 86.31 45.34
C ILE A 253 -37.76 87.39 45.22
N ALA A 254 -38.70 87.23 44.29
CA ALA A 254 -39.81 88.18 44.10
C ALA A 254 -40.73 88.28 45.31
N LEU A 255 -41.08 87.13 45.93
CA LEU A 255 -41.88 87.06 47.15
C LEU A 255 -41.11 87.66 48.34
N THR A 256 -39.82 87.37 48.48
CA THR A 256 -38.96 87.94 49.54
C THR A 256 -38.90 89.46 49.43
N ALA A 257 -38.74 90.00 48.21
CA ALA A 257 -38.76 91.45 47.97
C ALA A 257 -40.13 92.07 48.29
N SER A 258 -41.22 91.40 47.91
CA SER A 258 -42.60 91.84 48.18
C SER A 258 -42.91 91.82 49.68
N LEU A 259 -42.49 90.78 50.40
CA LEU A 259 -42.61 90.66 51.84
C LEU A 259 -41.86 91.79 52.55
N ARG A 260 -40.60 92.05 52.16
CA ARG A 260 -39.80 93.14 52.72
C ARG A 260 -40.44 94.51 52.49
N LYS A 261 -41.01 94.76 51.31
CA LYS A 261 -41.78 95.97 51.01
C LYS A 261 -43.01 96.10 51.91
N GLY A 262 -43.75 95.01 52.12
CA GLY A 262 -44.90 94.96 53.03
C GLY A 262 -44.51 95.24 54.48
N GLN A 263 -43.43 94.60 54.96
CA GLN A 263 -42.88 94.80 56.31
C GLN A 263 -42.51 96.27 56.54
N MET A 264 -41.75 96.89 55.64
CA MET A 264 -41.37 98.31 55.77
C MET A 264 -42.60 99.25 55.80
N ARG A 265 -43.65 98.95 55.03
CA ARG A 265 -44.89 99.74 55.05
C ARG A 265 -45.62 99.58 56.38
N ASN A 266 -45.68 98.37 56.93
CA ASN A 266 -46.32 98.13 58.22
C ASN A 266 -45.55 98.84 59.34
N GLU A 267 -44.22 98.70 59.38
CA GLU A 267 -43.35 99.42 60.33
C GLU A 267 -43.57 100.94 60.26
N SER A 268 -43.67 101.50 59.05
CA SER A 268 -43.95 102.93 58.86
C SER A 268 -45.34 103.34 59.36
N LEU A 269 -46.37 102.52 59.13
CA LEU A 269 -47.72 102.77 59.62
C LEU A 269 -47.79 102.66 61.15
N GLU A 270 -47.12 101.68 61.75
CA GLU A 270 -47.00 101.52 63.20
C GLU A 270 -46.33 102.74 63.84
N GLN A 271 -45.25 103.26 63.25
CA GLN A 271 -44.62 104.50 63.70
C GLN A 271 -45.55 105.73 63.61
N ALA A 272 -46.29 105.87 62.51
CA ALA A 272 -47.25 106.97 62.34
C ALA A 272 -48.41 106.86 63.34
N LEU A 273 -48.88 105.65 63.62
CA LEU A 273 -49.93 105.38 64.60
C LEU A 273 -49.45 105.73 66.02
N LEU A 274 -48.22 105.34 66.37
CA LEU A 274 -47.59 105.73 67.64
C LEU A 274 -47.49 107.25 67.78
N GLN A 275 -47.03 107.95 66.74
CA GLN A 275 -46.96 109.43 66.74
C GLN A 275 -48.34 110.05 66.93
N LYS A 276 -49.37 109.55 66.24
CA LYS A 276 -50.76 110.03 66.40
C LYS A 276 -51.30 109.77 67.80
N ASN A 277 -51.01 108.63 68.40
CA ASN A 277 -51.37 108.37 69.79
C ASN A 277 -50.68 109.36 70.75
N GLN A 278 -49.40 109.66 70.55
CA GLN A 278 -48.69 110.68 71.33
C GLN A 278 -49.31 112.07 71.18
N GLU A 279 -49.65 112.49 69.96
CA GLU A 279 -50.36 113.76 69.70
C GLU A 279 -51.72 113.79 70.41
N ILE A 280 -52.48 112.69 70.40
CA ILE A 280 -53.76 112.58 71.13
C ILE A 280 -53.53 112.69 72.63
N GLU A 281 -52.52 112.01 73.19
CA GLU A 281 -52.16 112.12 74.60
C GLU A 281 -51.78 113.55 74.98
N GLU A 282 -51.00 114.26 74.15
CA GLU A 282 -50.65 115.67 74.35
C GLU A 282 -51.86 116.60 74.27
N LEU A 283 -52.72 116.43 73.26
CA LEU A 283 -53.98 117.19 73.14
C LEU A 283 -54.90 116.94 74.33
N THR A 284 -54.99 115.70 74.81
CA THR A 284 -55.77 115.34 76.00
C THR A 284 -55.21 116.04 77.22
N LYS A 285 -53.88 116.05 77.42
CA LYS A 285 -53.22 116.80 78.50
C LYS A 285 -53.54 118.29 78.45
N ILE A 286 -53.47 118.92 77.27
CA ILE A 286 -53.80 120.35 77.10
C ILE A 286 -55.28 120.61 77.43
N CYS A 287 -56.18 119.76 76.96
CA CYS A 287 -57.61 119.84 77.29
C CYS A 287 -57.84 119.71 78.81
N ASP A 288 -57.21 118.74 79.46
CA ASP A 288 -57.29 118.54 80.91
C ASP A 288 -56.74 119.76 81.67
N GLU A 289 -55.61 120.32 81.22
CA GLU A 289 -55.03 121.55 81.78
C GLU A 289 -55.96 122.77 81.62
N LEU A 290 -56.64 122.91 80.47
CA LEU A 290 -57.62 123.96 80.22
C LEU A 290 -58.85 123.80 81.12
N ILE A 291 -59.39 122.58 81.25
CA ILE A 291 -60.50 122.27 82.17
C ILE A 291 -60.10 122.61 83.61
N ALA A 292 -58.90 122.24 84.04
CA ALA A 292 -58.38 122.55 85.37
C ALA A 292 -58.19 124.06 85.60
N LYS A 293 -57.89 124.85 84.57
CA LYS A 293 -57.83 126.33 84.64
C LYS A 293 -59.22 126.98 84.68
N MET A 294 -60.17 126.46 83.90
CA MET A 294 -61.55 126.97 83.86
C MET A 294 -62.35 126.60 85.12
N GLY A 295 -62.03 125.47 85.78
CA GLY A 295 -62.62 125.08 87.06
C GLY A 295 -62.06 125.81 88.29
N LYS A 296 -61.11 126.75 88.11
CA LYS A 296 -60.54 127.61 89.18
C LYS A 296 -61.00 129.07 89.08
N ILE A 297 -61.98 129.37 88.23
CA ILE A 297 -62.63 130.68 88.18
C ILE A 297 -63.91 130.59 89.03
N ASP A 298 -63.72 130.72 90.33
CA ASP A 298 -64.70 131.18 91.34
C ASP A 298 -64.03 132.31 92.12
#